data_AF-A0AA39D8K9-F1
#
_entry.id   AF-A0AA39D8K9-F1
#
_cell.length_a   1.000
_cell.length_b   1.000
_cell.length_c   1.000
_cell.angle_alpha   90.00
_cell.angle_beta   90.00
_cell.angle_gamma   90.00
#
_symmetry.space_group_name_H-M   'P 1'
#
loop_
_entity.id
_entity.type
_entity.pdbx_description
1 polymer ?
#
loop_
_entity_poly.entity_id
_entity_poly.type
_entity_poly.pdbx_seq_one_letter_code
_entity_poly.pdbx_strand_id
1 'polypeptide(L)'
;MGIVSTILGFCGFGVGISVGLLIGYYLFIYFQPTDVKDPIVRPLVEQDSKTLQRLLPEIPQWVKNPDYDRVDWLNKFIENMWPYLDKAICKTAKNIAKPIIAEQIPKYKIDSVEFEALTLGSLPPTFQGMKVYATDEKELIMELSMKWAGNPNITVAVKAFGLKATVQVIDLQVFAAPRITLKPLVPSFPCFASIFVSLMEKPHVDFGLKLLGADVMAIPGLYRLVQELIKDQVANMYLWPKTLEVPIMDPAKAMKKPVGILSVKVVRAMKLKKKDIMGASDPYVKMKLTEDKLPSKKTTVKHKNLNPEWNEEFNMVVKDPESQALEIIVYDWEQVGKHDKMGMNVIPLKELTPDEPKVFTLDLLKNMDPNDVQNEKSRGQIVLEALYKPFKDTEIPTELEDPNAIQKAPEGTPAGGGLLVIIVHEAQEVEGKHHTNPYVRLLFRGEERKTKVYFNISIM
;
A
#
# COMPACT_ATOMS: atom_id res chain seq x y z
N MET A 1 -46.68 52.76 47.92
CA MET A 1 -45.91 53.06 46.69
C MET A 1 -44.97 51.94 46.24
N GLY A 2 -44.68 50.89 47.04
CA GLY A 2 -43.74 49.83 46.65
C GLY A 2 -44.22 48.87 45.55
N ILE A 3 -45.48 48.42 45.60
CA ILE A 3 -46.00 47.36 44.71
C ILE A 3 -46.03 47.79 43.23
N VAL A 4 -46.41 49.04 42.96
CA VAL A 4 -46.47 49.58 41.59
C VAL A 4 -45.08 49.75 40.99
N SER A 5 -44.08 50.12 41.80
CA SER A 5 -42.68 50.23 41.37
C SER A 5 -42.06 48.86 41.06
N THR A 6 -42.38 47.81 41.84
CA THR A 6 -41.90 46.45 41.58
C THR A 6 -42.52 45.85 40.32
N ILE A 7 -43.81 46.09 40.07
CA ILE A 7 -44.51 45.62 38.86
C ILE A 7 -43.98 46.36 37.62
N LEU A 8 -43.78 47.69 37.70
CA LEU A 8 -43.17 48.48 36.63
C LEU A 8 -41.71 48.09 36.38
N GLY A 9 -40.95 47.72 37.41
CA GLY A 9 -39.59 47.20 37.28
C GLY A 9 -39.54 45.83 36.60
N PHE A 10 -40.45 44.92 36.95
CA PHE A 10 -40.54 43.59 36.34
C PHE A 10 -41.03 43.64 34.89
N CYS A 11 -42.05 44.47 34.61
CA CYS A 11 -42.51 44.73 33.25
C CYS A 11 -41.46 45.48 32.42
N GLY A 12 -40.78 46.48 32.99
CA GLY A 12 -39.73 47.23 32.31
C GLY A 12 -38.48 46.40 32.00
N PHE A 13 -38.10 45.49 32.89
CA PHE A 13 -36.97 44.57 32.67
C PHE A 13 -37.35 43.44 31.70
N GLY A 14 -38.52 42.82 31.86
CA GLY A 14 -38.99 41.75 30.98
C GLY A 14 -39.30 42.24 29.56
N VAL A 15 -40.10 43.29 29.43
CA VAL A 15 -40.46 43.88 28.13
C VAL A 15 -39.28 44.62 27.51
N GLY A 16 -38.48 45.34 28.31
CA GLY A 16 -37.30 46.06 27.83
C GLY A 16 -36.20 45.14 27.29
N ILE A 17 -35.93 44.00 27.95
CA ILE A 17 -34.99 42.99 27.43
C ILE A 17 -35.54 42.33 26.17
N SER A 18 -36.83 41.99 26.15
CA SER A 18 -37.47 41.35 24.98
C SER A 18 -37.46 42.27 23.76
N VAL A 19 -37.80 43.54 23.95
CA VAL A 19 -37.79 44.57 22.89
C VAL A 19 -36.35 44.93 22.50
N GLY A 20 -35.43 45.02 23.45
CA GLY A 20 -34.01 45.25 23.18
C GLY A 20 -33.36 44.11 22.39
N LEU A 21 -33.71 42.85 22.69
CA LEU A 21 -33.28 41.68 21.92
C LEU A 21 -33.89 41.67 20.52
N LEU A 22 -35.17 42.05 20.37
CA LEU A 22 -35.83 42.17 19.06
C LEU A 22 -35.22 43.28 18.20
N ILE A 23 -34.96 44.46 18.78
CA ILE A 23 -34.34 45.59 18.09
C ILE A 23 -32.88 45.30 17.77
N GLY A 24 -32.13 44.69 18.71
CA GLY A 24 -30.76 44.23 18.48
C GLY A 24 -30.68 43.19 17.37
N TYR A 25 -31.61 42.22 17.34
CA TYR A 25 -31.75 41.24 16.26
C TYR A 25 -32.08 41.91 14.92
N TYR A 26 -32.99 42.89 14.90
CA TYR A 26 -33.36 43.62 13.69
C TYR A 26 -32.21 44.47 13.14
N LEU A 27 -31.47 45.17 14.01
CA LEU A 27 -30.28 45.95 13.63
C LEU A 27 -29.13 45.04 13.17
N PHE A 28 -28.95 43.88 13.78
CA PHE A 28 -27.91 42.91 13.41
C PHE A 28 -28.17 42.25 12.05
N ILE A 29 -29.43 41.98 11.69
CA ILE A 29 -29.81 41.47 10.37
C ILE A 29 -29.59 42.51 9.27
N TYR A 30 -29.88 43.79 9.55
CA TYR A 30 -29.78 44.86 8.56
C TYR A 30 -28.35 45.36 8.32
N PHE A 31 -27.45 45.18 9.30
CA PHE A 31 -26.03 45.51 9.21
C PHE A 31 -25.15 44.26 9.05
N GLN A 32 -25.39 43.45 8.01
CA GLN A 32 -24.40 42.45 7.61
C GLN A 32 -23.35 43.08 6.67
N PRO A 33 -22.04 42.97 6.96
CA PRO A 33 -21.04 43.09 5.92
C PRO A 33 -21.13 41.85 5.02
N THR A 34 -21.90 41.95 3.94
CA THR A 34 -21.77 41.06 2.78
C THR A 34 -20.55 41.51 2.00
N ASP A 35 -19.43 40.82 2.24
CA ASP A 35 -18.47 40.35 1.23
C ASP A 35 -17.17 39.99 1.94
N VAL A 36 -16.93 38.69 2.11
CA VAL A 36 -15.56 38.21 2.37
C VAL A 36 -14.84 38.27 1.03
N LYS A 37 -14.14 39.38 0.78
CA LYS A 37 -13.25 39.50 -0.37
C LYS A 37 -12.21 38.39 -0.30
N ASP A 38 -11.89 37.80 -1.45
CA ASP A 38 -10.83 36.79 -1.54
C ASP A 38 -9.57 37.28 -0.83
N PRO A 39 -8.94 36.45 0.03
CA PRO A 39 -7.74 36.85 0.74
C PRO A 39 -6.64 37.22 -0.26
N ILE A 40 -6.19 38.47 -0.23
CA ILE A 40 -5.11 38.95 -1.10
C ILE A 40 -3.80 38.34 -0.59
N VAL A 41 -3.22 37.43 -1.37
CA VAL A 41 -1.90 36.86 -1.11
C VAL A 41 -0.85 37.95 -1.25
N ARG A 42 -0.14 38.29 -0.17
CA ARG A 42 0.97 39.26 -0.17
C ARG A 42 2.30 38.58 0.15
N PRO A 43 3.40 38.93 -0.53
CA PRO A 43 4.74 38.47 -0.17
C PRO A 43 5.14 38.82 1.27
N LEU A 44 5.90 37.93 1.93
CA LEU A 44 6.38 38.15 3.30
C LEU A 44 7.27 39.40 3.44
N VAL A 45 7.95 39.80 2.37
CA VAL A 45 8.82 41.00 2.36
C VAL A 45 8.02 42.30 2.51
N GLU A 46 6.72 42.28 2.24
CA GLU A 46 5.82 43.44 2.35
C GLU A 46 5.16 43.55 3.74
N GLN A 47 5.43 42.61 4.64
CA GLN A 47 4.84 42.58 5.99
C GLN A 47 5.72 43.29 7.01
N ASP A 48 5.11 43.99 7.96
CA ASP A 48 5.83 44.68 9.03
C ASP A 48 6.41 43.70 10.06
N SER A 49 7.42 44.15 10.82
CA SER A 49 8.13 43.30 11.78
C SER A 49 7.25 42.70 12.87
N LYS A 50 6.17 43.38 13.31
CA LYS A 50 5.25 42.82 14.31
C LYS A 50 4.39 41.72 13.70
N THR A 51 3.94 41.89 12.46
CA THR A 51 3.21 40.84 11.73
C THR A 51 4.11 39.63 11.46
N LEU A 52 5.36 39.85 11.04
CA LEU A 52 6.34 38.76 10.87
C LEU A 52 6.62 38.01 12.18
N GLN A 53 6.73 38.72 13.31
CA GLN A 53 6.92 38.09 14.62
C GLN A 53 5.70 37.26 15.04
N ARG A 54 4.48 37.70 14.71
CA ARG A 54 3.25 36.93 14.93
C ARG A 54 3.15 35.70 14.02
N LEU A 55 3.82 35.70 12.87
CA LEU A 55 3.85 34.59 11.94
C LEU A 55 4.90 33.52 12.29
N LEU A 56 5.84 33.79 13.20
CA LEU A 56 6.88 32.83 13.63
C LEU A 56 6.32 31.45 14.05
N PRO A 57 5.24 31.35 14.86
CA PRO A 57 4.64 30.06 15.19
C PRO A 57 4.02 29.35 13.98
N GLU A 58 3.58 30.10 12.97
CA GLU A 58 2.91 29.60 11.76
C GLU A 58 3.86 29.23 10.62
N ILE A 59 5.17 29.43 10.82
CA ILE A 59 6.19 29.10 9.82
C ILE A 59 6.08 27.62 9.40
N PRO A 60 6.14 27.30 8.10
CA PRO A 60 6.07 25.94 7.59
C PRO A 60 7.10 25.00 8.21
N GLN A 61 6.73 23.73 8.38
CA GLN A 61 7.60 22.73 9.01
C GLN A 61 8.94 22.55 8.30
N TRP A 62 9.00 22.65 6.97
CA TRP A 62 10.26 22.56 6.20
C TRP A 62 11.23 23.72 6.45
N VAL A 63 10.76 24.86 6.96
CA VAL A 63 11.65 25.97 7.39
C VAL A 63 12.19 25.72 8.80
N LYS A 64 11.37 25.10 9.66
CA LYS A 64 11.71 24.83 11.06
C LYS A 64 12.57 23.57 11.21
N ASN A 65 12.29 22.56 10.40
CA ASN A 65 12.86 21.22 10.46
C ASN A 65 13.42 20.85 9.08
N PRO A 66 14.71 20.53 8.98
CA PRO A 66 15.35 20.19 7.70
C PRO A 66 14.81 18.88 7.11
N ASP A 67 14.16 18.03 7.91
CA ASP A 67 13.63 16.74 7.45
C ASP A 67 12.35 16.84 6.62
N TYR A 68 11.72 18.01 6.55
CA TYR A 68 10.51 18.22 5.77
C TYR A 68 10.85 18.80 4.41
N ASP A 69 10.42 18.12 3.35
CA ASP A 69 10.57 18.58 1.98
C ASP A 69 9.33 19.37 1.53
N ARG A 70 9.53 20.37 0.66
CA ARG A 70 8.43 21.07 0.00
C ARG A 70 7.80 20.19 -1.08
N VAL A 71 6.47 20.22 -1.17
CA VAL A 71 5.69 19.38 -2.08
C VAL A 71 4.81 20.19 -3.02
N ASP A 72 5.40 21.20 -3.68
CA ASP A 72 4.66 22.09 -4.59
C ASP A 72 4.01 21.35 -5.77
N TRP A 73 4.65 20.28 -6.25
CA TRP A 73 4.09 19.42 -7.30
C TRP A 73 2.82 18.70 -6.83
N LEU A 74 2.75 18.29 -5.56
CA LEU A 74 1.59 17.61 -4.99
C LEU A 74 0.42 18.58 -4.89
N ASN A 75 0.67 19.83 -4.51
CA ASN A 75 -0.36 20.86 -4.47
C ASN A 75 -0.96 21.10 -5.87
N LYS A 76 -0.12 21.22 -6.92
CA LYS A 76 -0.60 21.33 -8.31
C LYS A 76 -1.38 20.10 -8.76
N PHE A 77 -0.94 18.91 -8.37
CA PHE A 77 -1.64 17.66 -8.68
C PHE A 77 -3.04 17.63 -8.05
N ILE A 78 -3.16 17.98 -6.78
CA ILE A 78 -4.43 18.03 -6.05
C ILE A 78 -5.35 19.12 -6.59
N GLU A 79 -4.81 20.29 -6.95
CA GLU A 79 -5.58 21.37 -7.59
C GLU A 79 -6.28 20.90 -8.87
N ASN A 80 -5.56 20.18 -9.74
CA ASN A 80 -6.14 19.62 -10.96
C ASN A 80 -7.17 18.51 -10.69
N MET A 81 -7.00 17.74 -9.61
CA MET A 81 -7.92 16.68 -9.21
C MET A 81 -9.13 17.18 -8.41
N TRP A 82 -9.07 18.40 -7.87
CA TRP A 82 -10.01 18.90 -6.86
C TRP A 82 -11.49 18.81 -7.28
N PRO A 83 -11.89 19.14 -8.52
CA PRO A 83 -13.30 19.03 -8.93
C PRO A 83 -13.87 17.61 -8.86
N TYR A 84 -13.02 16.58 -8.98
CA TYR A 84 -13.39 15.18 -8.86
C TYR A 84 -13.37 14.74 -7.40
N LEU A 85 -12.36 15.17 -6.64
CA LEU A 85 -12.22 14.89 -5.21
C LEU A 85 -13.39 15.49 -4.42
N ASP A 86 -13.77 16.74 -4.67
CA ASP A 86 -14.92 17.39 -4.01
C ASP A 86 -16.19 16.54 -4.16
N LYS A 87 -16.52 16.13 -5.39
CA LYS A 87 -17.70 15.31 -5.67
C LYS A 87 -17.65 13.95 -4.95
N ALA A 88 -16.49 13.29 -4.98
CA ALA A 88 -16.31 11.98 -4.35
C ALA A 88 -16.40 12.08 -2.82
N ILE A 89 -15.70 13.04 -2.22
CA ILE A 89 -15.70 13.26 -0.77
C ILE A 89 -17.10 13.66 -0.30
N CYS A 90 -17.80 14.56 -1.00
CA CYS A 90 -19.17 14.94 -0.67
C CYS A 90 -20.12 13.74 -0.72
N LYS A 91 -20.00 12.86 -1.72
CA LYS A 91 -20.81 11.64 -1.81
C LYS A 91 -20.55 10.71 -0.63
N THR A 92 -19.28 10.49 -0.29
CA THR A 92 -18.88 9.66 0.85
C THR A 92 -19.36 10.25 2.18
N ALA A 93 -19.20 11.56 2.38
CA ALA A 93 -19.67 12.27 3.56
C ALA A 93 -21.19 12.14 3.74
N LYS A 94 -21.99 12.29 2.67
CA LYS A 94 -23.45 12.04 2.73
C LYS A 94 -23.77 10.62 3.16
N ASN A 95 -23.05 9.62 2.64
CA ASN A 95 -23.29 8.23 2.96
C ASN A 95 -22.94 7.89 4.41
N ILE A 96 -21.86 8.46 4.95
CA ILE A 96 -21.48 8.31 6.36
C ILE A 96 -22.46 9.05 7.28
N ALA A 97 -22.89 10.27 6.90
CA ALA A 97 -23.77 11.09 7.73
C ALA A 97 -25.20 10.53 7.83
N LYS A 98 -25.73 9.89 6.77
CA LYS A 98 -27.10 9.32 6.74
C LYS A 98 -27.45 8.44 7.95
N PRO A 99 -26.71 7.37 8.27
CA PRO A 99 -27.03 6.51 9.42
C PRO A 99 -26.90 7.26 10.75
N ILE A 100 -25.88 8.13 10.89
CA ILE A 100 -25.66 8.93 12.11
C ILE A 100 -26.85 9.88 12.35
N ILE A 101 -27.31 10.58 11.31
CA ILE A 101 -28.46 11.48 11.37
C ILE A 101 -29.73 10.69 11.71
N ALA A 102 -29.96 9.54 11.05
CA ALA A 102 -31.13 8.71 11.27
C ALA A 102 -31.27 8.24 12.73
N GLU A 103 -30.15 7.94 13.40
CA GLU A 103 -30.14 7.55 14.81
C GLU A 103 -30.50 8.72 15.75
N GLN A 104 -30.12 9.95 15.39
CA GLN A 104 -30.37 11.13 16.24
C GLN A 104 -31.76 11.76 16.01
N ILE A 105 -32.39 11.52 14.86
CA ILE A 105 -33.72 12.06 14.50
C ILE A 105 -34.79 11.78 15.60
N PRO A 106 -34.97 10.53 16.09
CA PRO A 106 -35.96 10.22 17.12
C PRO A 106 -35.66 10.88 18.47
N LYS A 107 -34.38 11.03 18.82
CA LYS A 107 -33.93 11.58 20.11
C LYS A 107 -34.30 13.05 20.28
N TYR A 108 -34.29 13.82 19.20
CA TYR A 108 -34.53 15.27 19.22
C TYR A 108 -35.86 15.68 18.60
N LYS A 109 -36.75 14.73 18.27
CA LYS A 109 -38.06 14.99 17.62
C LYS A 109 -37.92 15.82 16.32
N ILE A 110 -36.90 15.50 15.53
CA ILE A 110 -36.69 16.09 14.21
C ILE A 110 -37.52 15.30 13.19
N ASP A 111 -38.12 15.95 12.20
CA ASP A 111 -38.90 15.29 11.15
C ASP A 111 -37.99 14.80 10.01
N SER A 112 -37.09 15.65 9.52
CA SER A 112 -36.06 15.27 8.54
C SER A 112 -34.84 16.19 8.57
N VAL A 113 -33.71 15.68 8.08
CA VAL A 113 -32.48 16.45 7.83
C VAL A 113 -32.03 16.18 6.40
N GLU A 114 -31.93 17.23 5.59
CA GLU A 114 -31.64 17.15 4.15
C GLU A 114 -30.46 18.07 3.80
N PHE A 115 -29.54 17.58 2.97
CA PHE A 115 -28.47 18.41 2.40
C PHE A 115 -29.00 19.10 1.13
N GLU A 116 -29.27 20.41 1.21
CA GLU A 116 -29.69 21.22 0.05
C GLU A 116 -28.52 21.53 -0.87
N ALA A 117 -27.37 21.85 -0.29
CA ALA A 117 -26.09 22.02 -0.97
C ALA A 117 -24.99 21.32 -0.18
N LEU A 118 -24.09 20.63 -0.88
CA LEU A 118 -22.90 20.04 -0.27
C LEU A 118 -21.76 20.08 -1.29
N THR A 119 -20.89 21.06 -1.13
CA THR A 119 -19.58 21.15 -1.78
C THR A 119 -18.58 21.72 -0.80
N LEU A 120 -17.34 21.26 -0.89
CA LEU A 120 -16.20 21.72 -0.11
C LEU A 120 -15.58 23.00 -0.68
N GLY A 121 -16.08 23.47 -1.82
CA GLY A 121 -15.64 24.71 -2.47
C GLY A 121 -14.66 24.49 -3.60
N SER A 122 -14.14 25.58 -4.14
CA SER A 122 -13.17 25.58 -5.24
C SER A 122 -11.72 25.51 -4.77
N LEU A 123 -11.46 25.77 -3.48
CA LEU A 123 -10.12 25.83 -2.91
C LEU A 123 -9.70 24.47 -2.33
N PRO A 124 -8.68 23.80 -2.89
CA PRO A 124 -8.19 22.52 -2.37
C PRO A 124 -7.37 22.68 -1.08
N PRO A 125 -7.17 21.58 -0.32
CA PRO A 125 -6.21 21.56 0.76
C PRO A 125 -4.78 21.72 0.24
N THR A 126 -3.94 22.38 1.04
CA THR A 126 -2.53 22.60 0.75
C THR A 126 -1.65 21.79 1.68
N PHE A 127 -0.62 21.17 1.11
CA PHE A 127 0.41 20.44 1.84
C PHE A 127 1.63 21.33 1.97
N GLN A 128 1.97 21.69 3.20
CA GLN A 128 3.11 22.58 3.47
C GLN A 128 4.44 21.85 3.31
N GLY A 129 4.49 20.57 3.67
CA GLY A 129 5.67 19.74 3.52
C GLY A 129 5.37 18.28 3.81
N MET A 130 6.30 17.42 3.40
CA MET A 130 6.24 15.98 3.62
C MET A 130 7.56 15.50 4.20
N LYS A 131 7.48 14.62 5.20
CA LYS A 131 8.62 13.91 5.75
C LYS A 131 8.49 12.43 5.40
N VAL A 132 9.55 11.84 4.87
CA VAL A 132 9.56 10.45 4.39
C VAL A 132 10.57 9.66 5.19
N TYR A 133 10.16 8.48 5.67
CA TYR A 133 11.02 7.54 6.38
C TYR A 133 10.90 6.17 5.71
N ALA A 134 12.04 5.54 5.47
CA ALA A 134 12.11 4.11 5.22
C ALA A 134 12.38 3.42 6.56
N THR A 135 11.61 2.40 6.88
CA THR A 135 11.84 1.57 8.07
C THR A 135 12.49 0.24 7.67
N ASP A 136 13.08 -0.46 8.63
CA ASP A 136 13.69 -1.77 8.42
C ASP A 136 12.63 -2.86 8.09
N GLU A 137 11.35 -2.59 8.33
CA GLU A 137 10.21 -3.50 8.15
C GLU A 137 9.65 -3.54 6.72
N LYS A 138 10.36 -2.97 5.73
CA LYS A 138 9.88 -2.83 4.34
C LYS A 138 8.51 -2.14 4.28
N GLU A 139 8.35 -1.06 5.03
CA GLU A 139 7.26 -0.12 4.87
C GLU A 139 7.82 1.26 4.55
N LEU A 140 7.05 2.04 3.78
CA LEU A 140 7.36 3.44 3.50
C LEU A 140 6.38 4.31 4.26
N ILE A 141 6.87 5.16 5.15
CA ILE A 141 6.04 6.08 5.93
C ILE A 141 6.23 7.50 5.40
N MET A 142 5.13 8.19 5.16
CA MET A 142 5.08 9.57 4.72
C MET A 142 4.18 10.36 5.67
N GLU A 143 4.72 11.41 6.28
CA GLU A 143 3.98 12.32 7.15
C GLU A 143 3.80 13.64 6.43
N LEU A 144 2.55 14.06 6.22
CA LEU A 144 2.24 15.31 5.54
C LEU A 144 1.70 16.34 6.54
N SER A 145 2.08 17.60 6.35
CA SER A 145 1.47 18.74 7.05
C SER A 145 0.43 19.38 6.14
N MET A 146 -0.86 19.17 6.45
CA MET A 146 -1.99 19.67 5.68
C MET A 146 -2.60 20.90 6.35
N LYS A 147 -2.78 21.97 5.57
CA LYS A 147 -3.58 23.14 5.92
C LYS A 147 -4.60 23.42 4.84
N TRP A 148 -5.85 23.64 5.22
CA TRP A 148 -6.93 23.87 4.28
C TRP A 148 -7.84 24.98 4.79
N ALA A 149 -7.92 26.06 4.04
CA ALA A 149 -8.90 27.11 4.23
C ALA A 149 -9.81 27.10 2.99
N GLY A 150 -10.95 26.43 3.12
CA GLY A 150 -11.89 26.22 2.03
C GLY A 150 -13.01 27.25 2.02
N ASN A 151 -13.66 27.38 0.87
CA ASN A 151 -14.89 28.15 0.68
C ASN A 151 -16.09 27.20 0.47
N PRO A 152 -16.47 26.40 1.48
CA PRO A 152 -17.52 25.40 1.31
C PRO A 152 -18.87 26.05 1.07
N ASN A 153 -19.74 25.34 0.35
CA ASN A 153 -21.17 25.62 0.33
C ASN A 153 -21.90 24.37 0.82
N ILE A 154 -22.04 24.29 2.14
CA ILE A 154 -22.71 23.22 2.85
C ILE A 154 -23.96 23.82 3.48
N THR A 155 -25.13 23.50 2.92
CA THR A 155 -26.44 23.94 3.42
C THR A 155 -27.24 22.72 3.83
N VAL A 156 -27.60 22.67 5.12
CA VAL A 156 -28.38 21.60 5.74
C VAL A 156 -29.74 22.16 6.15
N ALA A 157 -30.81 21.61 5.61
CA ALA A 157 -32.17 21.90 6.02
C ALA A 157 -32.64 20.90 7.08
N VAL A 158 -33.06 21.40 8.24
CA VAL A 158 -33.65 20.62 9.32
C VAL A 158 -35.13 20.97 9.40
N LYS A 159 -36.00 19.97 9.26
CA LYS A 159 -37.45 20.10 9.45
C LYS A 159 -37.81 19.56 10.83
N ALA A 160 -38.43 20.35 11.67
CA ALA A 160 -38.90 19.94 12.98
C ALA A 160 -40.12 20.79 13.40
N PHE A 161 -41.13 20.16 14.01
CA PHE A 161 -42.32 20.85 14.52
C PHE A 161 -43.04 21.71 13.47
N GLY A 162 -43.00 21.30 12.20
CA GLY A 162 -43.58 22.07 11.08
C GLY A 162 -42.78 23.30 10.63
N LEU A 163 -41.60 23.55 11.22
CA LEU A 163 -40.67 24.60 10.83
C LEU A 163 -39.49 24.02 10.04
N LYS A 164 -39.04 24.75 9.02
CA LYS A 164 -37.83 24.42 8.25
C LYS A 164 -36.73 25.42 8.60
N ALA A 165 -35.71 24.95 9.32
CA ALA A 165 -34.51 25.70 9.64
C ALA A 165 -33.39 25.36 8.65
N THR A 166 -32.71 26.37 8.10
CA THR A 166 -31.54 26.16 7.22
C THR A 166 -30.27 26.55 7.96
N VAL A 167 -29.32 25.62 8.03
CA VAL A 167 -27.99 25.82 8.60
C VAL A 167 -26.97 25.82 7.47
N GLN A 168 -26.15 26.85 7.38
CA GLN A 168 -25.05 26.96 6.43
C GLN A 168 -23.72 26.90 7.18
N VAL A 169 -22.79 26.09 6.68
CA VAL A 169 -21.40 26.07 7.14
C VAL A 169 -20.58 26.97 6.22
N ILE A 170 -19.82 27.89 6.81
CA ILE A 170 -18.95 28.83 6.11
C ILE A 170 -17.53 28.78 6.70
N ASP A 171 -16.55 29.43 6.08
CA ASP A 171 -15.20 29.67 6.61
C ASP A 171 -14.51 28.41 7.19
N LEU A 172 -14.58 27.28 6.47
CA LEU A 172 -14.00 26.01 6.93
C LEU A 172 -12.47 26.08 6.89
N GLN A 173 -11.86 25.88 8.06
CA GLN A 173 -10.43 25.76 8.26
C GLN A 173 -10.10 24.41 8.89
N VAL A 174 -9.18 23.68 8.26
CA VAL A 174 -8.72 22.36 8.72
C VAL A 174 -7.19 22.33 8.73
N PHE A 175 -6.63 21.92 9.87
CA PHE A 175 -5.22 21.63 10.02
C PHE A 175 -5.09 20.18 10.48
N ALA A 176 -4.32 19.39 9.74
CA ALA A 176 -4.17 17.96 9.99
C ALA A 176 -2.75 17.50 9.64
N ALA A 177 -2.30 16.46 10.34
CA ALA A 177 -1.04 15.79 10.08
C ALA A 177 -1.28 14.32 9.72
N PRO A 178 -1.74 14.02 8.48
CA PRO A 178 -1.94 12.65 8.06
C PRO A 178 -0.60 11.92 7.87
N ARG A 179 -0.52 10.72 8.43
CA ARG A 179 0.53 9.73 8.19
C ARG A 179 0.00 8.69 7.19
N ILE A 180 0.68 8.55 6.08
CA ILE A 180 0.43 7.56 5.03
C ILE A 180 1.53 6.50 5.11
N THR A 181 1.16 5.23 5.25
CA THR A 181 2.08 4.10 5.28
C THR A 181 1.79 3.15 4.13
N LEU A 182 2.80 2.84 3.31
CA LEU A 182 2.71 1.83 2.26
C LEU A 182 3.28 0.52 2.78
N LYS A 183 2.43 -0.50 2.93
CA LYS A 183 2.89 -1.82 3.39
C LYS A 183 1.96 -2.98 3.03
N PRO A 184 2.50 -4.21 2.97
CA PRO A 184 3.93 -4.52 2.81
C PRO A 184 4.47 -4.00 1.46
N LEU A 185 5.75 -3.60 1.42
CA LEU A 185 6.44 -3.38 0.14
C LEU A 185 6.72 -4.72 -0.53
N VAL A 186 6.41 -4.82 -1.83
CA VAL A 186 6.51 -6.05 -2.62
C VAL A 186 7.32 -5.80 -3.90
N PRO A 187 8.02 -6.82 -4.45
CA PRO A 187 8.86 -6.65 -5.65
C PRO A 187 8.05 -6.69 -6.97
N SER A 188 6.74 -6.40 -6.92
CA SER A 188 5.84 -6.36 -8.08
C SER A 188 5.12 -5.01 -8.12
N PHE A 189 4.99 -4.41 -9.31
CA PHE A 189 4.32 -3.12 -9.48
C PHE A 189 2.88 -3.15 -8.90
N PRO A 190 2.45 -2.16 -8.09
CA PRO A 190 3.04 -0.83 -7.87
C PRO A 190 4.08 -0.76 -6.73
N CYS A 191 4.62 -1.90 -6.29
CA CYS A 191 5.65 -2.09 -5.27
C CYS A 191 5.16 -2.08 -3.80
N PHE A 192 3.85 -2.05 -3.58
CA PHE A 192 3.22 -2.15 -2.26
C PHE A 192 1.82 -2.76 -2.37
N ALA A 193 1.37 -3.41 -1.30
CA ALA A 193 0.08 -4.11 -1.30
C ALA A 193 -1.09 -3.27 -0.78
N SER A 194 -0.91 -2.52 0.31
CA SER A 194 -1.94 -1.66 0.89
C SER A 194 -1.39 -0.26 1.22
N ILE A 195 -2.29 0.72 1.22
CA ILE A 195 -2.06 2.07 1.75
C ILE A 195 -2.82 2.20 3.06
N PHE A 196 -2.15 2.63 4.12
CA PHE A 196 -2.75 2.93 5.40
C PHE A 196 -2.68 4.43 5.67
N VAL A 197 -3.79 5.05 6.04
CA VAL A 197 -3.85 6.47 6.39
C VAL A 197 -4.30 6.62 7.83
N SER A 198 -3.56 7.39 8.63
CA SER A 198 -3.92 7.75 10.01
C SER A 198 -3.62 9.22 10.28
N LEU A 199 -4.20 9.76 11.34
CA LEU A 199 -3.90 11.09 11.87
C LEU A 199 -3.02 10.90 13.11
N MET A 200 -1.88 11.59 13.14
CA MET A 200 -0.95 11.52 14.29
C MET A 200 -1.46 12.31 15.49
N GLU A 201 -2.21 13.36 15.22
CA GLU A 201 -2.76 14.26 16.22
C GLU A 201 -4.22 14.58 15.88
N LYS A 202 -4.96 15.02 16.89
CA LYS A 202 -6.35 15.44 16.71
C LYS A 202 -6.39 16.63 15.74
N PRO A 203 -7.14 16.55 14.63
CA PRO A 203 -7.16 17.62 13.65
C PRO A 203 -7.79 18.88 14.25
N HIS A 204 -7.24 20.03 13.91
CA HIS A 204 -7.89 21.30 14.20
C HIS A 204 -8.90 21.58 13.11
N VAL A 205 -10.17 21.70 13.49
CA VAL A 205 -11.28 22.01 12.59
C VAL A 205 -12.01 23.22 13.15
N ASP A 206 -12.15 24.25 12.33
CA ASP A 206 -12.87 25.49 12.64
C ASP A 206 -13.76 25.84 11.45
N PHE A 207 -14.95 26.39 11.69
CA PHE A 207 -15.90 26.74 10.64
C PHE A 207 -16.91 27.74 11.20
N GLY A 208 -17.44 28.65 10.39
CA GLY A 208 -18.59 29.46 10.78
C GLY A 208 -19.92 28.72 10.57
N LEU A 209 -20.95 29.10 11.32
CA LEU A 209 -22.31 28.60 11.16
C LEU A 209 -23.30 29.77 10.99
N LYS A 210 -24.13 29.73 9.96
CA LYS A 210 -25.28 30.63 9.79
C LYS A 210 -26.59 29.84 9.90
N LEU A 211 -27.55 30.32 10.67
CA LEU A 211 -28.89 29.74 10.83
C LEU A 211 -29.89 30.76 10.31
N LEU A 212 -30.71 30.38 9.32
CA LEU A 212 -31.69 31.27 8.70
C LEU A 212 -31.07 32.60 8.20
N GLY A 213 -29.80 32.58 7.79
CA GLY A 213 -29.04 33.76 7.35
C GLY A 213 -28.46 34.62 8.47
N ALA A 214 -28.78 34.36 9.74
CA ALA A 214 -28.17 35.00 10.90
C ALA A 214 -26.96 34.20 11.40
N ASP A 215 -25.95 34.88 11.94
CA ASP A 215 -24.75 34.24 12.49
C ASP A 215 -25.07 33.48 13.79
N VAL A 216 -24.80 32.18 13.82
CA VAL A 216 -25.06 31.27 14.96
C VAL A 216 -24.00 31.42 16.04
N MET A 217 -22.90 32.14 15.79
CA MET A 217 -21.93 32.50 16.82
C MET A 217 -22.58 33.29 17.99
N ALA A 218 -23.79 33.82 17.79
CA ALA A 218 -24.60 34.47 18.82
C ALA A 218 -25.38 33.50 19.74
N ILE A 219 -25.45 32.19 19.45
CA ILE A 219 -26.10 31.18 20.31
C ILE A 219 -25.04 30.48 21.18
N PRO A 220 -24.93 30.82 22.48
CA PRO A 220 -23.89 30.26 23.34
C PRO A 220 -24.01 28.74 23.45
N GLY A 221 -22.91 28.03 23.22
CA GLY A 221 -22.79 26.58 23.45
C GLY A 221 -23.09 25.67 22.26
N LEU A 222 -23.99 26.04 21.35
CA LEU A 222 -24.33 25.19 20.19
C LEU A 222 -23.13 25.00 19.25
N TYR A 223 -22.42 26.09 18.98
CA TYR A 223 -21.19 26.10 18.19
C TYR A 223 -20.14 25.10 18.71
N ARG A 224 -19.83 25.20 20.00
CA ARG A 224 -18.82 24.37 20.67
C ARG A 224 -19.20 22.89 20.64
N LEU A 225 -20.48 22.57 20.82
CA LEU A 225 -20.98 21.20 20.78
C LEU A 225 -20.78 20.56 19.40
N VAL A 226 -21.14 21.26 18.31
CA VAL A 226 -20.98 20.73 16.95
C VAL A 226 -19.50 20.55 16.61
N GLN A 227 -18.67 21.52 16.99
CA GLN A 227 -17.23 21.48 16.75
C GLN A 227 -16.55 20.33 17.52
N GLU A 228 -16.89 20.12 18.81
CA GLU A 228 -16.37 19.02 19.62
C GLU A 228 -16.82 17.66 19.07
N LEU A 229 -18.09 17.51 18.69
CA LEU A 229 -18.62 16.28 18.09
C LEU A 229 -17.90 15.90 16.80
N ILE A 230 -17.68 16.84 15.88
CA ILE A 230 -16.98 16.57 14.62
C ILE A 230 -15.53 16.18 14.90
N LYS A 231 -14.84 16.95 15.76
CA LYS A 231 -13.45 16.66 16.13
C LYS A 231 -13.30 15.29 16.77
N ASP A 232 -14.22 14.91 17.66
CA ASP A 232 -14.21 13.63 18.34
C ASP A 232 -14.52 12.47 17.39
N GLN A 233 -15.48 12.63 16.48
CA GLN A 233 -15.80 11.59 15.49
C GLN A 233 -14.64 11.36 14.52
N VAL A 234 -14.05 12.43 13.97
CA VAL A 234 -12.91 12.31 13.04
C VAL A 234 -11.70 11.69 13.75
N ALA A 235 -11.41 12.12 14.98
CA ALA A 235 -10.34 11.53 15.78
C ALA A 235 -10.62 10.05 16.10
N ASN A 236 -11.85 9.70 16.50
CA ASN A 236 -12.20 8.32 16.83
C ASN A 236 -12.14 7.37 15.64
N MET A 237 -12.22 7.86 14.40
CA MET A 237 -12.11 7.03 13.21
C MET A 237 -10.66 6.84 12.74
N TYR A 238 -9.85 7.89 12.81
CA TYR A 238 -8.56 7.91 12.10
C TYR A 238 -7.36 8.33 12.95
N LEU A 239 -7.55 8.70 14.23
CA LEU A 239 -6.42 8.96 15.11
C LEU A 239 -5.67 7.64 15.37
N TRP A 240 -4.35 7.69 15.25
CA TRP A 240 -3.48 6.55 15.53
C TRP A 240 -3.81 5.96 16.93
N PRO A 241 -3.92 4.63 17.07
CA PRO A 241 -3.50 3.57 16.14
C PRO A 241 -4.53 3.18 15.07
N LYS A 242 -5.70 3.83 14.98
CA LYS A 242 -6.70 3.50 13.96
C LYS A 242 -6.27 4.01 12.59
N THR A 243 -6.45 3.17 11.58
CA THR A 243 -6.02 3.43 10.20
C THR A 243 -7.15 3.18 9.22
N LEU A 244 -7.22 4.01 8.19
CA LEU A 244 -7.98 3.72 6.98
C LEU A 244 -7.08 2.86 6.07
N GLU A 245 -7.44 1.61 5.88
CA GLU A 245 -6.77 0.71 4.94
C GLU A 245 -7.43 0.80 3.55
N VAL A 246 -6.60 1.04 2.54
CA VAL A 246 -6.96 0.98 1.13
C VAL A 246 -6.13 -0.14 0.48
N PRO A 247 -6.69 -1.35 0.29
CA PRO A 247 -5.98 -2.43 -0.36
C PRO A 247 -5.82 -2.12 -1.86
N ILE A 248 -4.59 -2.29 -2.37
CA ILE A 248 -4.25 -2.05 -3.78
C ILE A 248 -4.05 -3.37 -4.52
N MET A 249 -3.40 -4.33 -3.87
CA MET A 249 -3.27 -5.69 -4.37
C MET A 249 -3.20 -6.68 -3.22
N ASP A 250 -3.55 -7.92 -3.51
CA ASP A 250 -3.38 -9.03 -2.59
C ASP A 250 -1.87 -9.32 -2.39
N PRO A 251 -1.33 -9.15 -1.17
CA PRO A 251 0.08 -9.43 -0.87
C PRO A 251 0.49 -10.87 -1.22
N ALA A 252 -0.45 -11.82 -1.13
CA ALA A 252 -0.21 -13.23 -1.43
C ALA A 252 -0.04 -13.48 -2.93
N LYS A 253 -0.63 -12.65 -3.80
CA LYS A 253 -0.42 -12.69 -5.25
C LYS A 253 0.90 -12.04 -5.66
N ALA A 254 1.38 -11.06 -4.89
CA ALA A 254 2.63 -10.35 -5.14
C ALA A 254 3.88 -11.18 -4.82
N MET A 255 3.80 -12.09 -3.84
CA MET A 255 4.82 -13.12 -3.61
C MET A 255 4.46 -14.36 -4.43
N LYS A 256 5.05 -14.55 -5.62
CA LYS A 256 4.77 -15.72 -6.50
C LYS A 256 4.91 -17.04 -5.72
N LYS A 257 3.79 -17.59 -5.24
CA LYS A 257 3.73 -18.84 -4.47
C LYS A 257 4.16 -20.00 -5.38
N PRO A 258 4.78 -21.06 -4.82
CA PRO A 258 4.92 -22.32 -5.53
C PRO A 258 3.54 -22.83 -6.00
N VAL A 259 3.41 -23.15 -7.28
CA VAL A 259 2.17 -23.66 -7.90
C VAL A 259 2.32 -25.11 -8.42
N GLY A 260 3.54 -25.65 -8.40
CA GLY A 260 3.78 -27.05 -8.75
C GLY A 260 5.25 -27.45 -8.68
N ILE A 261 5.52 -28.72 -9.02
CA ILE A 261 6.87 -29.27 -9.15
C ILE A 261 7.09 -29.71 -10.60
N LEU A 262 8.23 -29.33 -11.16
CA LEU A 262 8.76 -29.88 -12.39
C LEU A 262 9.79 -30.95 -12.06
N SER A 263 9.47 -32.20 -12.35
CA SER A 263 10.41 -33.34 -12.31
C SER A 263 11.07 -33.48 -13.68
N VAL A 264 12.40 -33.43 -13.72
CA VAL A 264 13.17 -33.57 -14.96
C VAL A 264 14.18 -34.69 -14.81
N LYS A 265 14.05 -35.71 -15.64
CA LYS A 265 15.00 -36.81 -15.76
C LYS A 265 15.88 -36.60 -16.99
N VAL A 266 17.15 -36.31 -16.75
CA VAL A 266 18.16 -36.21 -17.81
C VAL A 266 18.61 -37.62 -18.15
N VAL A 267 18.18 -38.12 -19.31
CA VAL A 267 18.44 -39.50 -19.73
C VAL A 267 19.84 -39.61 -20.31
N ARG A 268 20.09 -38.96 -21.44
CA ARG A 268 21.35 -39.06 -22.19
C ARG A 268 21.56 -37.90 -23.14
N ALA A 269 22.79 -37.75 -23.63
CA ALA A 269 23.08 -36.96 -24.82
C ALA A 269 23.74 -37.82 -25.90
N MET A 270 23.65 -37.39 -27.15
CA MET A 270 24.11 -38.14 -28.31
C MET A 270 24.85 -37.22 -29.27
N LYS A 271 25.93 -37.74 -29.87
CA LYS A 271 26.70 -37.08 -30.92
C LYS A 271 27.14 -35.66 -30.52
N LEU A 272 27.54 -35.48 -29.26
CA LEU A 272 28.03 -34.20 -28.78
C LEU A 272 29.24 -33.74 -29.60
N LYS A 273 29.28 -32.44 -29.91
CA LYS A 273 30.41 -31.88 -30.65
C LYS A 273 31.64 -31.80 -29.75
N LYS A 274 32.70 -32.51 -30.16
CA LYS A 274 34.02 -32.43 -29.54
C LYS A 274 34.52 -30.99 -29.51
N LYS A 275 34.93 -30.50 -28.33
CA LYS A 275 35.54 -29.17 -28.18
C LYS A 275 37.05 -29.19 -28.34
N ASP A 276 37.70 -30.27 -27.90
CA ASP A 276 39.14 -30.40 -27.98
C ASP A 276 39.65 -31.23 -29.16
N ILE A 277 40.67 -30.70 -29.83
CA ILE A 277 41.36 -31.37 -30.93
C ILE A 277 42.17 -32.58 -30.39
N MET A 278 42.76 -32.48 -29.20
CA MET A 278 43.58 -33.52 -28.56
C MET A 278 42.96 -34.22 -27.33
N GLY A 279 41.95 -33.61 -26.68
CA GLY A 279 41.28 -34.14 -25.48
C GLY A 279 40.05 -34.99 -25.79
N ALA A 280 39.42 -35.55 -24.76
CA ALA A 280 38.11 -36.20 -24.85
C ALA A 280 37.15 -35.46 -23.91
N SER A 281 35.98 -35.07 -24.42
CA SER A 281 35.03 -34.23 -23.67
C SER A 281 34.43 -34.97 -22.47
N ASP A 282 34.26 -34.23 -21.38
CA ASP A 282 33.73 -34.62 -20.09
C ASP A 282 32.38 -33.91 -19.84
N PRO A 283 31.30 -34.29 -20.54
CA PRO A 283 30.04 -33.54 -20.47
C PRO A 283 29.29 -33.67 -19.15
N TYR A 284 28.61 -32.59 -18.78
CA TYR A 284 27.53 -32.57 -17.79
C TYR A 284 26.44 -31.57 -18.21
N VAL A 285 25.24 -31.75 -17.66
CA VAL A 285 24.09 -30.89 -17.95
C VAL A 285 23.84 -29.97 -16.76
N LYS A 286 23.68 -28.68 -17.04
CA LYS A 286 23.25 -27.66 -16.08
C LYS A 286 21.84 -27.21 -16.45
N MET A 287 20.95 -27.15 -15.47
CA MET A 287 19.54 -26.84 -15.68
C MET A 287 18.99 -25.90 -14.62
N LYS A 288 18.11 -24.99 -15.05
CA LYS A 288 17.45 -23.99 -14.20
C LYS A 288 16.11 -23.57 -14.81
N LEU A 289 15.17 -23.13 -13.98
CA LEU A 289 13.98 -22.42 -14.47
C LEU A 289 14.32 -20.94 -14.74
N THR A 290 13.73 -20.37 -15.79
CA THR A 290 13.83 -18.92 -16.05
C THR A 290 13.16 -18.14 -14.93
N GLU A 291 13.65 -16.91 -14.71
CA GLU A 291 13.21 -15.99 -13.64
C GLU A 291 13.38 -16.51 -12.21
N ASP A 292 13.95 -17.70 -12.02
CA ASP A 292 14.15 -18.26 -10.69
C ASP A 292 15.51 -17.87 -10.11
N LYS A 293 15.52 -17.52 -8.82
CA LYS A 293 16.73 -17.14 -8.06
C LYS A 293 17.40 -18.36 -7.43
N LEU A 294 16.81 -19.56 -7.56
CA LEU A 294 17.37 -20.77 -7.01
C LEU A 294 18.64 -21.20 -7.77
N PRO A 295 19.59 -21.85 -7.08
CA PRO A 295 20.78 -22.41 -7.73
C PRO A 295 20.40 -23.40 -8.83
N SER A 296 21.13 -23.37 -9.94
CA SER A 296 21.00 -24.36 -11.01
C SER A 296 21.32 -25.77 -10.50
N LYS A 297 20.59 -26.77 -10.98
CA LYS A 297 20.90 -28.19 -10.77
C LYS A 297 21.86 -28.69 -11.86
N LYS A 298 22.68 -29.68 -11.53
CA LYS A 298 23.69 -30.23 -12.44
C LYS A 298 23.75 -31.75 -12.32
N THR A 299 23.98 -32.43 -13.44
CA THR A 299 24.26 -33.86 -13.46
C THR A 299 25.68 -34.17 -13.01
N THR A 300 25.98 -35.45 -12.76
CA THR A 300 27.36 -35.93 -12.69
C THR A 300 28.10 -35.67 -14.00
N VAL A 301 29.42 -35.49 -13.91
CA VAL A 301 30.31 -35.37 -15.07
C VAL A 301 30.60 -36.78 -15.60
N LYS A 302 30.44 -36.98 -16.91
CA LYS A 302 30.79 -38.25 -17.56
C LYS A 302 32.06 -38.06 -18.35
N HIS A 303 33.14 -38.70 -17.92
CA HIS A 303 34.45 -38.49 -18.54
C HIS A 303 34.58 -39.14 -19.91
N LYS A 304 35.21 -38.43 -20.84
CA LYS A 304 35.63 -38.88 -22.18
C LYS A 304 34.51 -39.53 -22.99
N ASN A 305 33.30 -38.98 -22.92
CA ASN A 305 32.12 -39.59 -23.52
C ASN A 305 31.25 -38.57 -24.27
N LEU A 306 31.16 -38.69 -25.60
CA LEU A 306 30.30 -37.85 -26.44
C LEU A 306 28.86 -38.37 -26.58
N ASN A 307 28.56 -39.52 -25.98
CA ASN A 307 27.23 -40.11 -25.87
C ASN A 307 26.93 -40.51 -24.41
N PRO A 308 26.99 -39.55 -23.47
CA PRO A 308 26.84 -39.83 -22.05
C PRO A 308 25.40 -40.25 -21.72
N GLU A 309 25.27 -41.19 -20.79
CA GLU A 309 24.00 -41.57 -20.17
C GLU A 309 24.07 -41.23 -18.67
N TRP A 310 23.18 -40.35 -18.21
CA TRP A 310 23.13 -39.92 -16.81
C TRP A 310 22.05 -40.67 -16.03
N ASN A 311 20.84 -40.73 -16.58
CA ASN A 311 19.66 -41.26 -15.90
C ASN A 311 19.43 -40.63 -14.51
N GLU A 312 19.67 -39.32 -14.41
CA GLU A 312 19.56 -38.56 -13.16
C GLU A 312 18.29 -37.71 -13.16
N GLU A 313 17.60 -37.65 -12.01
CA GLU A 313 16.32 -36.95 -11.85
C GLU A 313 16.44 -35.76 -10.90
N PHE A 314 15.79 -34.66 -11.26
CA PHE A 314 15.83 -33.39 -10.54
C PHE A 314 14.44 -32.80 -10.40
N ASN A 315 14.09 -32.37 -9.18
CA ASN A 315 12.85 -31.63 -8.92
C ASN A 315 13.11 -30.12 -8.82
N MET A 316 12.30 -29.30 -9.48
CA MET A 316 12.35 -27.85 -9.46
C MET A 316 10.99 -27.27 -9.07
N VAL A 317 10.97 -26.20 -8.29
CA VAL A 317 9.73 -25.57 -7.83
C VAL A 317 9.26 -24.57 -8.88
N VAL A 318 8.04 -24.77 -9.39
CA VAL A 318 7.39 -23.88 -10.36
C VAL A 318 6.56 -22.85 -9.61
N LYS A 319 6.67 -21.59 -10.03
CA LYS A 319 5.92 -20.44 -9.48
C LYS A 319 4.92 -19.88 -10.49
N ASP A 320 5.23 -20.03 -11.78
CA ASP A 320 4.44 -19.45 -12.87
C ASP A 320 4.68 -20.26 -14.16
N PRO A 321 3.88 -21.31 -14.45
CA PRO A 321 4.09 -22.17 -15.61
C PRO A 321 3.87 -21.47 -16.96
N GLU A 322 3.13 -20.35 -16.98
CA GLU A 322 2.83 -19.60 -18.21
C GLU A 322 4.05 -18.81 -18.71
N SER A 323 4.83 -18.24 -17.78
CA SER A 323 6.02 -17.44 -18.11
C SER A 323 7.34 -18.23 -17.99
N GLN A 324 7.40 -19.23 -17.12
CA GLN A 324 8.64 -19.96 -16.87
C GLN A 324 8.97 -20.97 -17.97
N ALA A 325 10.27 -21.16 -18.18
CA ALA A 325 10.83 -22.15 -19.09
C ALA A 325 12.01 -22.87 -18.43
N LEU A 326 12.20 -24.14 -18.76
CA LEU A 326 13.34 -24.94 -18.34
C LEU A 326 14.51 -24.67 -19.30
N GLU A 327 15.54 -23.98 -18.81
CA GLU A 327 16.80 -23.79 -19.53
C GLU A 327 17.72 -24.98 -19.28
N ILE A 328 18.23 -25.57 -20.36
CA ILE A 328 19.12 -26.73 -20.34
C ILE A 328 20.40 -26.37 -21.08
N ILE A 329 21.55 -26.49 -20.42
CA ILE A 329 22.85 -26.18 -21.02
C ILE A 329 23.80 -27.35 -20.78
N VAL A 330 24.37 -27.88 -21.86
CA VAL A 330 25.42 -28.91 -21.81
C VAL A 330 26.78 -28.22 -21.81
N TYR A 331 27.60 -28.59 -20.85
CA TYR A 331 28.97 -28.10 -20.68
C TYR A 331 29.96 -29.25 -20.75
N ASP A 332 31.14 -28.95 -21.29
CA ASP A 332 32.34 -29.76 -21.17
C ASP A 332 33.06 -29.34 -19.88
N TRP A 333 33.28 -30.28 -18.97
CA TRP A 333 33.99 -30.00 -17.71
C TRP A 333 35.50 -29.86 -17.98
N GLU A 334 36.10 -28.80 -17.44
CA GLU A 334 37.52 -28.53 -17.59
C GLU A 334 38.18 -28.50 -16.20
N GLN A 335 39.32 -29.19 -16.06
CA GLN A 335 40.03 -29.25 -14.79
C GLN A 335 40.59 -27.86 -14.38
N VAL A 336 40.90 -27.01 -15.36
CA VAL A 336 41.44 -25.66 -15.15
C VAL A 336 40.70 -24.67 -16.04
N GLY A 337 40.15 -23.61 -15.45
CA GLY A 337 39.53 -22.52 -16.19
C GLY A 337 38.01 -22.65 -16.33
N LYS A 338 37.46 -22.03 -17.38
CA LYS A 338 36.01 -21.94 -17.59
C LYS A 338 35.53 -23.14 -18.40
N HIS A 339 34.51 -23.82 -17.88
CA HIS A 339 33.88 -24.96 -18.56
C HIS A 339 33.23 -24.54 -19.87
N ASP A 340 33.31 -25.42 -20.84
CA ASP A 340 33.14 -25.05 -22.23
C ASP A 340 31.72 -25.36 -22.70
N LYS A 341 30.96 -24.35 -23.12
CA LYS A 341 29.55 -24.57 -23.52
C LYS A 341 29.50 -25.37 -24.81
N MET A 342 28.88 -26.56 -24.76
CA MET A 342 28.70 -27.43 -25.92
C MET A 342 27.43 -27.04 -26.69
N GLY A 343 26.34 -26.78 -25.97
CA GLY A 343 25.09 -26.25 -26.52
C GLY A 343 24.00 -26.05 -25.46
N MET A 344 22.85 -25.55 -25.87
CA MET A 344 21.69 -25.33 -25.01
C MET A 344 20.37 -25.56 -25.74
N ASN A 345 19.31 -25.73 -24.96
CA ASN A 345 17.94 -25.63 -25.42
C ASN A 345 17.04 -25.14 -24.26
N VAL A 346 15.81 -24.75 -24.57
CA VAL A 346 14.82 -24.27 -23.60
C VAL A 346 13.49 -24.94 -23.87
N ILE A 347 12.81 -25.40 -22.81
CA ILE A 347 11.45 -25.96 -22.88
C ILE A 347 10.51 -25.02 -22.13
N PRO A 348 9.59 -24.30 -22.81
CA PRO A 348 8.55 -23.54 -22.13
C PRO A 348 7.64 -24.46 -21.29
N LEU A 349 7.36 -24.11 -20.03
CA LEU A 349 6.55 -24.99 -19.17
C LEU A 349 5.10 -25.08 -19.63
N LYS A 350 4.57 -24.03 -20.26
CA LYS A 350 3.25 -24.03 -20.91
C LYS A 350 3.05 -25.10 -21.99
N GLU A 351 4.13 -25.70 -22.50
CA GLU A 351 4.06 -26.79 -23.50
C GLU A 351 3.98 -28.19 -22.85
N LEU A 352 3.99 -28.26 -21.52
CA LEU A 352 3.83 -29.48 -20.74
C LEU A 352 2.37 -29.63 -20.35
N THR A 353 1.79 -30.79 -20.65
CA THR A 353 0.50 -31.18 -20.09
C THR A 353 0.69 -31.55 -18.62
N PRO A 354 -0.09 -30.99 -17.68
CA PRO A 354 -0.05 -31.39 -16.28
C PRO A 354 -0.22 -32.90 -16.08
N ASP A 355 0.52 -33.47 -15.13
CA ASP A 355 0.48 -34.87 -14.71
C ASP A 355 0.85 -35.92 -15.78
N GLU A 356 1.27 -35.49 -16.97
CA GLU A 356 1.71 -36.37 -18.05
C GLU A 356 3.23 -36.24 -18.30
N PRO A 357 4.00 -37.33 -18.20
CA PRO A 357 5.42 -37.29 -18.52
C PRO A 357 5.61 -37.14 -20.02
N LYS A 358 6.42 -36.14 -20.42
CA LYS A 358 6.74 -35.89 -21.82
C LYS A 358 8.23 -36.08 -22.06
N VAL A 359 8.55 -36.95 -23.01
CA VAL A 359 9.93 -37.20 -23.45
C VAL A 359 10.28 -36.23 -24.58
N PHE A 360 11.41 -35.55 -24.43
CA PHE A 360 11.95 -34.61 -25.40
C PHE A 360 13.26 -35.14 -25.96
N THR A 361 13.39 -35.08 -27.28
CA THR A 361 14.68 -35.19 -27.98
C THR A 361 14.96 -33.84 -28.60
N LEU A 362 15.92 -33.11 -28.04
CA LEU A 362 16.22 -31.73 -28.41
C LEU A 362 17.58 -31.62 -29.09
N ASP A 363 17.62 -30.95 -30.23
CA ASP A 363 18.88 -30.53 -30.83
C ASP A 363 19.52 -29.42 -29.99
N LEU A 364 20.83 -29.55 -29.74
CA LEU A 364 21.57 -28.55 -28.99
C LEU A 364 21.93 -27.37 -29.89
N LEU A 365 21.55 -26.17 -29.48
CA LEU A 365 21.82 -24.93 -30.18
C LEU A 365 22.98 -24.17 -29.52
N LYS A 366 23.58 -23.20 -30.23
CA LYS A 366 24.59 -22.32 -29.62
C LYS A 366 23.92 -21.35 -28.64
N ASN A 367 22.80 -20.78 -29.05
CA ASN A 367 21.95 -19.85 -28.30
C ASN A 367 20.49 -20.01 -28.77
N MET A 368 19.58 -19.27 -28.17
CA MET A 368 18.16 -19.27 -28.52
C MET A 368 17.80 -18.17 -29.53
N ASP A 369 18.77 -17.56 -30.24
CA ASP A 369 18.49 -16.58 -31.30
C ASP A 369 18.13 -17.33 -32.60
N PRO A 370 16.89 -17.21 -33.10
CA PRO A 370 16.46 -17.90 -34.32
C PRO A 370 17.27 -17.51 -35.57
N ASN A 371 17.91 -16.34 -35.56
CA ASN A 371 18.65 -15.81 -36.71
C ASN A 371 20.17 -16.07 -36.64
N ASP A 372 20.69 -16.72 -35.59
CA ASP A 372 22.11 -17.07 -35.52
C ASP A 372 22.40 -18.27 -36.43
N VAL A 373 23.01 -18.02 -37.58
CA VAL A 373 23.48 -19.03 -38.56
C VAL A 373 24.34 -20.14 -37.93
N GLN A 374 24.92 -19.92 -36.75
CA GLN A 374 25.68 -20.97 -36.04
C GLN A 374 24.80 -22.02 -35.39
N ASN A 375 23.48 -21.82 -35.32
CA ASN A 375 22.51 -22.81 -34.86
C ASN A 375 22.25 -23.91 -35.92
N GLU A 376 22.59 -23.68 -37.19
CA GLU A 376 22.57 -24.72 -38.24
C GLU A 376 23.66 -25.80 -38.03
N LYS A 377 24.71 -25.48 -37.26
CA LYS A 377 25.78 -26.44 -36.96
C LYS A 377 25.31 -27.43 -35.90
N SER A 378 25.28 -28.71 -36.24
CA SER A 378 24.97 -29.77 -35.27
C SER A 378 25.94 -29.73 -34.07
N ARG A 379 25.37 -29.73 -32.86
CA ARG A 379 26.11 -29.79 -31.58
C ARG A 379 25.77 -31.04 -30.76
N GLY A 380 25.06 -31.98 -31.38
CA GLY A 380 24.49 -33.15 -30.73
C GLY A 380 23.06 -32.92 -30.24
N GLN A 381 22.52 -33.95 -29.62
CA GLN A 381 21.16 -34.01 -29.11
C GLN A 381 21.16 -34.36 -27.63
N ILE A 382 20.13 -33.90 -26.91
CA ILE A 382 19.86 -34.28 -25.53
C ILE A 382 18.47 -34.91 -25.42
N VAL A 383 18.37 -35.99 -24.67
CA VAL A 383 17.13 -36.69 -24.36
C VAL A 383 16.84 -36.52 -22.89
N LEU A 384 15.65 -36.02 -22.58
CA LEU A 384 15.16 -35.85 -21.21
C LEU A 384 13.67 -36.14 -21.15
N GLU A 385 13.20 -36.50 -19.97
CA GLU A 385 11.79 -36.64 -19.64
C GLU A 385 11.43 -35.53 -18.65
N ALA A 386 10.35 -34.80 -18.91
CA ALA A 386 9.87 -33.75 -18.02
C ALA A 386 8.41 -34.01 -17.66
N LEU A 387 8.09 -33.84 -16.38
CA LEU A 387 6.76 -34.04 -15.81
C LEU A 387 6.44 -32.85 -14.91
N TYR A 388 5.41 -32.08 -15.27
CA TYR A 388 4.90 -30.99 -14.45
C TYR A 388 3.72 -31.49 -13.62
N LYS A 389 3.82 -31.36 -12.29
CA LYS A 389 2.75 -31.70 -11.35
C LYS A 389 2.27 -30.42 -10.65
N PRO A 390 1.09 -29.88 -11.00
CA PRO A 390 0.53 -28.74 -10.29
C PRO A 390 0.13 -29.14 -8.87
N PHE A 391 0.20 -28.21 -7.94
CA PHE A 391 -0.41 -28.39 -6.62
C PHE A 391 -1.92 -28.21 -6.74
N LYS A 392 -2.70 -29.05 -6.06
CA LYS A 392 -4.16 -28.88 -6.03
C LYS A 392 -4.50 -27.69 -5.12
N ASP A 393 -5.54 -26.93 -5.46
CA ASP A 393 -5.93 -25.71 -4.72
C ASP A 393 -6.20 -25.95 -3.22
N THR A 394 -6.60 -27.17 -2.84
CA THR A 394 -6.80 -27.57 -1.43
C THR A 394 -5.50 -27.82 -0.65
N GLU A 395 -4.34 -27.82 -1.33
CA GLU A 395 -3.01 -28.14 -0.78
C GLU A 395 -2.13 -26.90 -0.65
N ILE A 396 -2.59 -25.75 -1.16
CA ILE A 396 -1.91 -24.46 -1.04
C ILE A 396 -2.64 -23.68 0.06
N PRO A 397 -2.04 -23.46 1.23
CA PRO A 397 -2.71 -22.72 2.30
C PRO A 397 -3.15 -21.35 1.80
N THR A 398 -4.47 -21.18 1.79
CA THR A 398 -5.15 -19.92 1.51
C THR A 398 -5.26 -19.22 2.85
N GLU A 399 -4.34 -18.29 3.08
CA GLU A 399 -4.33 -17.38 4.24
C GLU A 399 -4.05 -18.01 5.61
N LEU A 400 -3.71 -17.09 6.52
CA LEU A 400 -3.16 -17.24 7.86
C LEU A 400 -4.16 -17.87 8.86
N GLU A 401 -4.60 -19.09 8.62
CA GLU A 401 -5.26 -19.86 9.69
C GLU A 401 -4.20 -20.47 10.61
N ASP A 402 -4.05 -19.81 11.77
CA ASP A 402 -3.27 -20.19 12.96
C ASP A 402 -1.76 -20.45 12.74
N PRO A 403 -0.86 -19.58 13.24
CA PRO A 403 0.59 -19.82 13.18
C PRO A 403 1.05 -21.10 13.90
N ASN A 404 0.18 -21.74 14.71
CA ASN A 404 0.42 -23.03 15.34
C ASN A 404 -0.23 -24.23 14.62
N ALA A 405 -0.94 -24.03 13.51
CA ALA A 405 -1.55 -25.12 12.77
C ALA A 405 -0.48 -25.92 12.00
N ILE A 406 -0.22 -27.13 12.48
CA ILE A 406 0.56 -28.13 11.73
C ILE A 406 -0.31 -28.59 10.55
N GLN A 407 -0.05 -28.03 9.37
CA GLN A 407 -0.69 -28.48 8.14
C GLN A 407 -0.27 -29.92 7.85
N LYS A 408 -1.26 -30.82 7.82
CA LYS A 408 -1.04 -32.23 7.49
C LYS A 408 -0.96 -32.37 5.97
N ALA A 409 -0.09 -33.27 5.52
CA ALA A 409 -0.03 -33.63 4.11
C ALA A 409 -1.40 -34.18 3.64
N PRO A 410 -1.81 -33.89 2.40
CA PRO A 410 -3.04 -34.43 1.81
C PRO A 410 -3.10 -35.97 1.89
N GLU A 411 -4.29 -36.53 2.03
CA GLU A 411 -4.50 -37.97 2.05
C GLU A 411 -3.93 -38.63 0.78
N GLY A 412 -3.14 -39.69 0.94
CA GLY A 412 -2.47 -40.39 -0.16
C GLY A 412 -1.06 -39.90 -0.48
N THR A 413 -0.53 -38.91 0.23
CA THR A 413 0.88 -38.49 0.08
C THR A 413 1.83 -39.64 0.46
N PRO A 414 2.73 -40.10 -0.45
CA PRO A 414 3.68 -41.17 -0.15
C PRO A 414 4.59 -40.83 1.04
N ALA A 415 5.13 -41.84 1.73
CA ALA A 415 6.09 -41.63 2.80
C ALA A 415 7.31 -40.83 2.30
N GLY A 416 7.38 -39.56 2.72
CA GLY A 416 8.41 -38.61 2.33
C GLY A 416 8.17 -37.80 1.06
N GLY A 417 6.98 -37.89 0.46
CA GLY A 417 6.47 -36.92 -0.51
C GLY A 417 5.93 -35.66 0.16
N GLY A 418 6.11 -34.51 -0.48
CA GLY A 418 5.62 -33.21 0.00
C GLY A 418 6.59 -32.07 -0.32
N LEU A 419 6.05 -30.85 -0.44
CA LEU A 419 6.84 -29.62 -0.52
C LEU A 419 6.85 -28.95 0.86
N LEU A 420 8.03 -28.76 1.45
CA LEU A 420 8.19 -27.94 2.64
C LEU A 420 8.49 -26.50 2.23
N VAL A 421 7.52 -25.60 2.41
CA VAL A 421 7.71 -24.16 2.23
C VAL A 421 7.97 -23.54 3.59
N ILE A 422 9.18 -23.00 3.78
CA ILE A 422 9.54 -22.27 5.00
C ILE A 422 9.60 -20.78 4.66
N ILE A 423 8.71 -20.01 5.27
CA ILE A 423 8.73 -18.54 5.21
C ILE A 423 9.33 -18.04 6.51
N VAL A 424 10.55 -17.52 6.45
CA VAL A 424 11.17 -16.85 7.59
C VAL A 424 10.67 -15.40 7.61
N HIS A 425 9.85 -15.06 8.60
CA HIS A 425 9.28 -13.73 8.75
C HIS A 425 10.27 -12.75 9.40
N GLU A 426 10.61 -13.00 10.66
CA GLU A 426 11.52 -12.18 11.45
C GLU A 426 12.20 -13.02 12.55
N ALA A 427 13.23 -12.46 13.16
CA ALA A 427 13.82 -12.97 14.40
C ALA A 427 14.03 -11.77 15.33
N GLN A 428 13.44 -11.82 16.52
CA GLN A 428 13.53 -10.78 17.53
C GLN A 428 14.42 -11.27 18.69
N GLU A 429 15.00 -10.33 19.44
CA GLU A 429 15.82 -10.59 20.64
C GLU A 429 17.00 -11.56 20.40
N VAL A 430 17.61 -11.49 19.21
CA VAL A 430 18.70 -12.38 18.82
C VAL A 430 19.98 -12.00 19.56
N GLU A 431 20.54 -12.91 20.35
CA GLU A 431 21.78 -12.65 21.10
C GLU A 431 22.99 -12.47 20.18
N GLY A 432 23.86 -11.51 20.51
CA GLY A 432 25.01 -11.18 19.68
C GLY A 432 26.01 -10.25 20.35
N LYS A 433 27.23 -10.20 19.81
CA LYS A 433 28.24 -9.20 20.22
C LYS A 433 28.22 -8.02 19.25
N HIS A 434 28.02 -6.81 19.77
CA HIS A 434 28.04 -5.53 19.03
C HIS A 434 27.23 -5.57 17.71
N HIS A 435 27.91 -5.73 16.58
CA HIS A 435 27.33 -5.89 15.25
C HIS A 435 27.24 -7.37 14.90
N THR A 436 26.02 -7.88 14.76
CA THR A 436 25.82 -9.22 14.22
C THR A 436 25.32 -9.16 12.79
N ASN A 437 25.70 -10.18 12.04
CA ASN A 437 25.24 -10.39 10.68
C ASN A 437 24.38 -11.66 10.64
N PRO A 438 23.15 -11.63 11.21
CA PRO A 438 22.35 -12.83 11.36
C PRO A 438 21.90 -13.36 10.01
N TYR A 439 21.80 -14.69 9.94
CA TYR A 439 21.18 -15.42 8.86
C TYR A 439 20.57 -16.70 9.42
N VAL A 440 19.48 -17.15 8.82
CA VAL A 440 18.87 -18.43 9.17
C VAL A 440 19.50 -19.51 8.31
N ARG A 441 19.95 -20.58 8.97
CA ARG A 441 20.41 -21.82 8.35
C ARG A 441 19.32 -22.87 8.52
N LEU A 442 18.76 -23.32 7.42
CA LEU A 442 17.75 -24.38 7.38
C LEU A 442 18.41 -25.67 6.91
N LEU A 443 18.29 -26.73 7.71
CA LEU A 443 18.76 -28.06 7.37
C LEU A 443 17.55 -28.99 7.27
N PHE A 444 17.31 -29.56 6.09
CA PHE A 444 16.23 -30.51 5.88
C PHE A 444 16.72 -31.67 5.02
N ARG A 445 16.67 -32.89 5.56
CA ARG A 445 17.12 -34.12 4.88
C ARG A 445 18.54 -34.04 4.28
N GLY A 446 19.44 -33.35 4.97
CA GLY A 446 20.81 -33.14 4.50
C GLY A 446 20.98 -32.03 3.47
N GLU A 447 19.89 -31.43 2.95
CA GLU A 447 19.98 -30.18 2.21
C GLU A 447 20.09 -28.99 3.15
N GLU A 448 21.07 -28.13 2.88
CA GLU A 448 21.28 -26.87 3.60
C GLU A 448 20.84 -25.69 2.74
N ARG A 449 20.00 -24.83 3.31
CA ARG A 449 19.63 -23.52 2.75
C ARG A 449 19.99 -22.42 3.74
N LYS A 450 20.43 -21.29 3.23
CA LYS A 450 20.72 -20.09 4.03
C LYS A 450 19.89 -18.92 3.51
N THR A 451 19.37 -18.11 4.42
CA THR A 451 18.80 -16.82 4.04
C THR A 451 19.92 -15.86 3.63
N LYS A 452 19.54 -14.70 3.07
CA LYS A 452 20.50 -13.60 2.93
C LYS A 452 21.02 -13.22 4.32
N VAL A 453 22.29 -12.85 4.35
CA VAL A 453 22.94 -12.26 5.51
C VAL A 453 22.47 -10.82 5.61
N TYR A 454 21.89 -10.45 6.74
CA TYR A 454 21.62 -9.06 7.06
C TYR A 454 22.87 -8.48 7.69
N PHE A 455 23.33 -7.32 7.21
CA PHE A 455 24.58 -6.71 7.66
C PHE A 455 24.30 -5.56 8.63
N ASN A 456 25.14 -5.43 9.67
CA ASN A 456 25.16 -4.30 10.60
C ASN A 456 23.85 -4.09 11.38
N ILE A 457 23.22 -5.16 11.88
CA ILE A 457 22.16 -5.00 12.87
C ILE A 457 22.82 -4.68 14.21
N SER A 458 22.60 -3.46 14.69
CA SER A 458 23.01 -3.05 16.05
C SER A 458 22.05 -3.68 17.05
N ILE A 459 22.55 -4.60 17.85
CA ILE A 459 21.82 -5.14 19.00
C ILE A 459 22.11 -4.18 20.17
N MET A 460 21.06 -3.58 20.74
CA MET A 460 21.17 -2.67 21.88
C MET A 460 21.44 -3.43 23.18
#